data_AF-A0A957A8E9-F1
#
_entry.id   AF-A0A957A8E9-F1
#
_cell.length_a   1.000
_cell.length_b   1.000
_cell.length_c   1.000
_cell.angle_alpha   90.00
_cell.angle_beta   90.00
_cell.angle_gamma   90.00
#
_symmetry.space_group_name_H-M   'P 1'
#
loop_
_entity.id
_entity.type
_entity.pdbx_description
1 polymer ?
#
loop_
_entity_poly.entity_id
_entity_poly.type
_entity_poly.pdbx_seq_one_letter_code
_entity_poly.pdbx_strand_id
1 'polypeptide(L)'
;MSRGTVEFIQRGVAFAHRALKDACNGTDEQLHFIPPDGSHSIAWCLWHTARIEDAIINQRARGIAPVWNEEWARRTGLPLDGNGNGQPDDEARAVRITDIGAFREYQEAVWAATNEFLEAATDDDLEREVPTRGGGTESIGEGISLHILGHFNGHRGEINLLRGMQGMPTVLVSEGTH
;
A
#
# COMPACT_ATOMS: atom_id res chain seq x y z
N MET A 1 29.61 4.85 9.92
CA MET A 1 28.95 5.92 9.16
C MET A 1 27.53 6.03 9.70
N SER A 2 27.09 7.22 10.09
CA SER A 2 25.68 7.42 10.46
C SER A 2 24.84 7.11 9.22
N ARG A 3 23.90 6.17 9.32
CA ARG A 3 22.95 5.90 8.24
C ARG A 3 21.96 7.07 8.22
N GLY A 4 21.83 7.77 7.09
CA GLY A 4 20.96 8.95 6.96
C GLY A 4 19.48 8.61 7.12
N THR A 5 18.63 9.62 7.36
CA THR A 5 17.19 9.42 7.59
C THR A 5 16.51 8.78 6.38
N VAL A 6 16.87 9.22 5.16
CA VAL A 6 16.42 8.60 3.91
C VAL A 6 16.71 7.10 3.86
N GLU A 7 17.94 6.68 4.21
CA GLU A 7 18.33 5.27 4.20
C GLU A 7 17.54 4.44 5.24
N PHE A 8 17.17 5.06 6.37
CA PHE A 8 16.29 4.42 7.36
C PHE A 8 14.88 4.21 6.80
N ILE A 9 14.30 5.22 6.18
CA ILE A 9 12.98 5.14 5.54
C ILE A 9 12.97 4.09 4.43
N GLN A 10 13.98 4.09 3.55
CA GLN A 10 14.12 3.10 2.47
C GLN A 10 14.03 1.65 2.98
N ARG A 11 14.72 1.34 4.09
CA ARG A 11 14.65 -0.02 4.68
C ARG A 11 13.26 -0.35 5.22
N GLY A 12 12.59 0.61 5.85
CA GLY A 12 11.22 0.44 6.34
C GLY A 12 10.24 0.18 5.20
N VAL A 13 10.34 0.99 4.14
CA VAL A 13 9.49 0.87 2.94
C VAL A 13 9.75 -0.48 2.25
N ALA A 14 11.01 -0.86 2.08
CA ALA A 14 11.37 -2.15 1.50
C ALA A 14 10.85 -3.35 2.32
N PHE A 15 10.78 -3.24 3.65
CA PHE A 15 10.14 -4.27 4.49
C PHE A 15 8.63 -4.34 4.24
N ALA A 16 7.95 -3.19 4.21
CA ALA A 16 6.52 -3.13 3.92
C ALA A 16 6.18 -3.71 2.54
N HIS A 17 6.97 -3.38 1.52
CA HIS A 17 6.80 -3.92 0.15
C HIS A 17 6.94 -5.44 0.12
N ARG A 18 7.91 -6.03 0.82
CA ARG A 18 8.02 -7.51 0.89
C ARG A 18 6.79 -8.13 1.55
N ALA A 19 6.28 -7.54 2.64
CA ALA A 19 5.08 -8.04 3.30
C ALA A 19 3.84 -7.98 2.39
N LEU A 20 3.66 -6.87 1.65
CA LEU A 20 2.55 -6.72 0.70
C LEU A 20 2.70 -7.62 -0.53
N LYS A 21 3.94 -7.85 -1.00
CA LYS A 21 4.23 -8.81 -2.07
C LYS A 21 3.87 -10.23 -1.65
N ASP A 22 4.23 -10.64 -0.45
CA ASP A 22 3.87 -11.96 0.08
C ASP A 22 2.36 -12.08 0.37
N ALA A 23 1.70 -11.01 0.79
CA ALA A 23 0.25 -10.98 0.99
C ALA A 23 -0.54 -11.30 -0.28
N CYS A 24 0.04 -11.11 -1.47
CA CYS A 24 -0.56 -11.51 -2.75
C CYS A 24 -0.59 -13.03 -2.99
N ASN A 25 -0.04 -13.85 -2.09
CA ASN A 25 -0.04 -15.30 -2.20
C ASN A 25 -1.28 -15.90 -1.51
N GLY A 26 -2.17 -16.48 -2.31
CA GLY A 26 -3.40 -17.16 -1.88
C GLY A 26 -4.25 -17.55 -3.08
N THR A 27 -5.29 -18.34 -2.87
CA THR A 27 -6.33 -18.56 -3.90
C THR A 27 -7.20 -17.32 -4.07
N ASP A 28 -7.97 -17.26 -5.16
CA ASP A 28 -8.95 -16.17 -5.37
C ASP A 28 -9.94 -16.07 -4.21
N GLU A 29 -10.44 -17.22 -3.73
CA GLU A 29 -11.32 -17.29 -2.56
C GLU A 29 -10.64 -16.71 -1.31
N GLN A 30 -9.37 -17.06 -1.09
CA GLN A 30 -8.62 -16.60 0.08
C GLN A 30 -8.38 -15.09 0.09
N LEU A 31 -8.02 -14.52 -1.06
CA LEU A 31 -7.76 -13.10 -1.20
C LEU A 31 -9.02 -12.25 -1.03
N HIS A 32 -10.18 -12.81 -1.40
CA HIS A 32 -11.47 -12.12 -1.35
C HIS A 32 -12.37 -12.56 -0.20
N PHE A 33 -11.87 -13.38 0.72
CA PHE A 33 -12.60 -13.77 1.93
C PHE A 33 -12.88 -12.56 2.80
N ILE A 34 -14.12 -12.49 3.29
CA ILE A 34 -14.58 -11.50 4.27
C ILE A 34 -15.36 -12.28 5.33
N PRO A 35 -15.00 -12.17 6.62
CA PRO A 35 -15.76 -12.81 7.69
C PRO A 35 -17.17 -12.18 7.82
N PRO A 36 -18.16 -12.87 8.43
CA PRO A 36 -19.55 -12.39 8.50
C PRO A 36 -19.74 -10.94 8.99
N ASP A 37 -18.92 -10.50 9.93
CA ASP A 37 -18.93 -9.13 10.48
C ASP A 37 -17.73 -8.28 10.01
N GLY A 38 -17.04 -8.72 8.95
CA GLY A 38 -15.89 -8.03 8.37
C GLY A 38 -16.31 -6.92 7.39
N SER A 39 -15.49 -5.89 7.29
CA SER A 39 -15.68 -4.76 6.37
C SER A 39 -14.97 -4.95 5.02
N HIS A 40 -13.85 -5.68 4.98
CA HIS A 40 -13.00 -5.75 3.80
C HIS A 40 -12.18 -7.05 3.73
N SER A 41 -11.63 -7.31 2.55
CA SER A 41 -10.83 -8.50 2.22
C SER A 41 -9.32 -8.20 2.18
N ILE A 42 -8.49 -9.24 2.02
CA ILE A 42 -7.05 -9.07 1.77
C ILE A 42 -6.83 -8.29 0.45
N ALA A 43 -7.63 -8.58 -0.58
CA ALA A 43 -7.58 -7.88 -1.86
C ALA A 43 -7.86 -6.37 -1.71
N TRP A 44 -8.81 -6.01 -0.84
CA TRP A 44 -9.05 -4.61 -0.51
C TRP A 44 -7.84 -3.96 0.17
N CYS A 45 -7.24 -4.61 1.19
CA CYS A 45 -6.03 -4.07 1.86
C CYS A 45 -4.88 -3.87 0.88
N LEU A 46 -4.67 -4.83 -0.02
CA LEU A 46 -3.64 -4.76 -1.06
C LEU A 46 -3.87 -3.56 -1.99
N TRP A 47 -5.08 -3.45 -2.56
CA TRP A 47 -5.45 -2.33 -3.42
C TRP A 47 -5.32 -0.99 -2.71
N HIS A 48 -5.91 -0.88 -1.52
CA HIS A 48 -5.92 0.33 -0.71
C HIS A 48 -4.49 0.83 -0.43
N THR A 49 -3.63 -0.04 0.09
CA THR A 49 -2.24 0.33 0.40
C THR A 49 -1.48 0.78 -0.86
N ALA A 50 -1.58 0.04 -1.96
CA ALA A 50 -0.93 0.43 -3.23
C ALA A 50 -1.43 1.78 -3.76
N ARG A 51 -2.73 2.08 -3.63
CA ARG A 51 -3.32 3.38 -4.02
C ARG A 51 -2.90 4.51 -3.10
N ILE A 52 -2.73 4.25 -1.79
CA ILE A 52 -2.24 5.23 -0.83
C ILE A 52 -0.78 5.60 -1.13
N GLU A 53 0.11 4.62 -1.30
CA GLU A 53 1.51 4.91 -1.62
C GLU A 53 1.65 5.69 -2.93
N ASP A 54 0.91 5.31 -3.98
CA ASP A 54 0.89 6.03 -5.26
C ASP A 54 0.46 7.50 -5.08
N ALA A 55 -0.58 7.75 -4.29
CA ALA A 55 -1.03 9.11 -4.00
C ALA A 55 -0.03 9.91 -3.14
N ILE A 56 0.57 9.30 -2.11
CA ILE A 56 1.55 9.97 -1.25
C ILE A 56 2.81 10.32 -2.06
N ILE A 57 3.35 9.38 -2.83
CA ILE A 57 4.61 9.56 -3.53
C ILE A 57 4.43 10.36 -4.82
N ASN A 58 3.58 9.92 -5.74
CA ASN A 58 3.50 10.55 -7.05
C ASN A 58 2.71 11.86 -7.01
N GLN A 59 1.54 11.87 -6.37
CA GLN A 59 0.70 13.07 -6.35
C GLN A 59 1.20 14.11 -5.34
N ARG A 60 1.44 13.72 -4.08
CA ARG A 60 1.79 14.69 -3.02
C ARG A 60 3.27 15.05 -3.04
N ALA A 61 4.17 14.07 -2.95
CA ALA A 61 5.59 14.34 -2.85
C ALA A 61 6.18 14.85 -4.17
N ARG A 62 5.93 14.16 -5.29
CA ARG A 62 6.49 14.51 -6.61
C ARG A 62 5.66 15.54 -7.38
N GLY A 63 4.37 15.72 -7.05
CA GLY A 63 3.50 16.65 -7.77
C GLY A 63 3.14 16.22 -9.18
N ILE A 64 3.16 14.91 -9.47
CA ILE A 64 2.87 14.34 -10.79
C ILE A 64 1.63 13.43 -10.74
N ALA A 65 1.17 12.99 -11.91
CA ALA A 65 0.07 12.03 -12.00
C ALA A 65 0.45 10.70 -11.31
N PRO A 66 -0.52 10.02 -10.66
CA PRO A 66 -0.31 8.70 -10.09
C PRO A 66 -0.01 7.69 -11.19
N VAL A 67 0.63 6.58 -10.83
CA VAL A 67 0.79 5.41 -11.72
C VAL A 67 -0.57 4.87 -12.12
N TRP A 68 -1.53 4.85 -11.19
CA TRP A 68 -2.90 4.39 -11.43
C TRP A 68 -3.62 5.23 -12.49
N ASN A 69 -4.25 4.53 -13.44
CA ASN A 69 -5.00 5.13 -14.53
C ASN A 69 -6.08 4.15 -15.03
N GLU A 70 -6.81 4.54 -16.07
CA GLU A 70 -7.87 3.74 -16.69
C GLU A 70 -7.39 2.35 -17.15
N GLU A 71 -6.16 2.25 -17.64
CA GLU A 71 -5.61 0.97 -18.10
C GLU A 71 -5.36 0.03 -16.92
N TRP A 72 -4.79 0.51 -15.81
CA TRP A 72 -4.63 -0.31 -14.61
C TRP A 72 -5.97 -0.72 -13.99
N ALA A 73 -6.94 0.20 -13.92
CA ALA A 73 -8.29 -0.10 -13.44
C ALA A 73 -8.93 -1.21 -14.28
N ARG A 74 -8.85 -1.10 -15.62
CA ARG A 74 -9.36 -2.11 -16.55
C ARG A 74 -8.66 -3.46 -16.41
N ARG A 75 -7.32 -3.47 -16.32
CA ARG A 75 -6.53 -4.71 -16.22
C ARG A 75 -6.79 -5.46 -14.92
N THR A 76 -6.93 -4.73 -13.82
CA THR A 76 -7.07 -5.32 -12.47
C THR A 76 -8.52 -5.53 -12.03
N GLY A 77 -9.49 -4.92 -12.73
CA GLY A 77 -10.92 -4.99 -12.40
C GLY A 77 -11.33 -4.11 -11.22
N LEU A 78 -10.44 -3.23 -10.75
CA LEU A 78 -10.65 -2.39 -9.58
C LEU A 78 -11.28 -1.03 -9.95
N PRO A 79 -11.91 -0.33 -9.00
CA PRO A 79 -12.48 1.00 -9.24
C PRO A 79 -11.42 2.00 -9.71
N LEU A 80 -11.76 2.79 -10.74
CA LEU A 80 -10.91 3.88 -11.23
C LEU A 80 -10.77 4.98 -10.17
N ASP A 81 -11.92 5.39 -9.63
CA ASP A 81 -12.02 6.48 -8.66
C ASP A 81 -11.79 6.02 -7.23
N GLY A 82 -11.22 6.91 -6.44
CA GLY A 82 -10.96 6.68 -5.03
C GLY A 82 -9.77 5.75 -4.77
N ASN A 83 -9.59 5.46 -3.49
CA ASN A 83 -8.50 4.65 -2.97
C ASN A 83 -8.90 3.87 -1.71
N GLY A 84 -10.19 3.78 -1.37
CA GLY A 84 -10.69 3.14 -0.16
C GLY A 84 -10.86 4.07 1.06
N ASN A 85 -10.28 5.28 1.08
CA ASN A 85 -10.50 6.21 2.19
C ASN A 85 -11.95 6.71 2.22
N GLY A 86 -12.61 6.53 3.37
CA GLY A 86 -14.01 6.92 3.57
C GLY A 86 -14.98 6.10 2.72
N GLN A 87 -14.55 4.96 2.19
CA GLN A 87 -15.39 4.06 1.41
C GLN A 87 -16.40 3.36 2.33
N PRO A 88 -17.70 3.33 1.98
CA PRO A 88 -18.70 2.53 2.68
C PRO A 88 -18.35 1.04 2.69
N ASP A 89 -18.72 0.32 3.76
CA ASP A 89 -18.36 -1.10 3.88
C ASP A 89 -18.91 -1.96 2.73
N ASP A 90 -20.10 -1.68 2.19
CA ASP A 90 -20.68 -2.43 1.07
C ASP A 90 -19.84 -2.27 -0.21
N GLU A 91 -19.31 -1.08 -0.47
CA GLU A 91 -18.37 -0.85 -1.55
C GLU A 91 -17.01 -1.51 -1.28
N ALA A 92 -16.52 -1.45 -0.04
CA ALA A 92 -15.26 -2.10 0.34
C ALA A 92 -15.34 -3.63 0.18
N ARG A 93 -16.47 -4.24 0.54
CA ARG A 93 -16.76 -5.67 0.33
C ARG A 93 -16.84 -6.05 -1.15
N ALA A 94 -17.20 -5.11 -2.02
CA ALA A 94 -17.32 -5.34 -3.46
C ALA A 94 -15.96 -5.29 -4.19
N VAL A 95 -14.89 -4.82 -3.55
CA VAL A 95 -13.57 -4.74 -4.16
C VAL A 95 -13.03 -6.13 -4.46
N ARG A 96 -12.74 -6.35 -5.74
CA ARG A 96 -12.12 -7.58 -6.24
C ARG A 96 -10.98 -7.26 -7.19
N ILE A 97 -9.86 -7.96 -7.03
CA ILE A 97 -8.76 -7.99 -7.99
C ILE A 97 -9.05 -9.15 -8.95
N THR A 98 -9.42 -8.84 -10.19
CA THR A 98 -9.74 -9.88 -11.20
C THR A 98 -8.51 -10.49 -11.85
N ASP A 99 -7.39 -9.76 -11.86
CA ASP A 99 -6.09 -10.23 -12.33
C ASP A 99 -5.00 -9.87 -11.31
N ILE A 100 -4.63 -10.85 -10.49
CA ILE A 100 -3.58 -10.69 -9.47
C ILE A 100 -2.20 -10.48 -10.08
N GLY A 101 -1.95 -10.96 -11.30
CA GLY A 101 -0.71 -10.72 -12.03
C GLY A 101 -0.58 -9.26 -12.42
N ALA A 102 -1.63 -8.69 -13.05
CA ALA A 102 -1.69 -7.27 -13.37
C ALA A 102 -1.59 -6.39 -12.11
N PHE A 103 -2.21 -6.81 -11.00
CA PHE A 103 -2.11 -6.06 -9.75
C PHE A 103 -0.69 -6.07 -9.17
N ARG A 104 0.03 -7.19 -9.25
CA ARG A 104 1.45 -7.26 -8.84
C ARG A 104 2.32 -6.34 -9.69
N GLU A 105 2.10 -6.28 -10.99
CA GLU A 105 2.82 -5.34 -11.86
C GLU A 105 2.53 -3.88 -11.48
N TYR A 106 1.28 -3.54 -11.14
CA TYR A 106 0.93 -2.21 -10.64
C TYR A 106 1.65 -1.89 -9.34
N GLN A 107 1.66 -2.81 -8.36
CA GLN A 107 2.41 -2.63 -7.13
C GLN A 107 3.90 -2.40 -7.38
N GLU A 108 4.51 -3.22 -8.24
CA GLU A 108 5.93 -3.08 -8.59
C GLU A 108 6.23 -1.74 -9.28
N ALA A 109 5.31 -1.23 -10.11
CA ALA A 109 5.44 0.10 -10.72
C ALA A 109 5.36 1.23 -9.69
N VAL A 110 4.44 1.14 -8.72
CA VAL A 110 4.35 2.11 -7.61
C VAL A 110 5.62 2.05 -6.76
N TRP A 111 6.09 0.87 -6.39
CA TRP A 111 7.29 0.68 -5.58
C TRP A 111 8.55 1.16 -6.29
N ALA A 112 8.64 0.97 -7.62
CA ALA A 112 9.73 1.51 -8.42
C ALA A 112 9.74 3.05 -8.37
N ALA A 113 8.57 3.69 -8.48
CA ALA A 113 8.44 5.15 -8.35
C ALA A 113 8.81 5.64 -6.93
N THR A 114 8.44 4.91 -5.89
CA THR A 114 8.84 5.20 -4.51
C THR A 114 10.36 5.09 -4.31
N ASN A 115 10.97 4.03 -4.85
CA ASN A 115 12.41 3.83 -4.75
C ASN A 115 13.18 4.91 -5.52
N GLU A 116 12.74 5.24 -6.75
CA GLU A 116 13.33 6.33 -7.54
C GLU A 116 13.28 7.67 -6.77
N PHE A 117 12.13 7.97 -6.15
CA PHE A 117 11.98 9.16 -5.31
C PHE A 117 12.95 9.15 -4.12
N LEU A 118 13.01 8.05 -3.37
CA LEU A 118 13.85 7.96 -2.18
C LEU A 118 15.35 7.89 -2.49
N GLU A 119 15.75 7.33 -3.63
CA GLU A 119 17.15 7.31 -4.07
C GLU A 119 17.68 8.71 -4.41
N ALA A 120 16.81 9.59 -4.90
CA ALA A 120 17.15 10.98 -5.22
C ALA A 120 16.94 11.96 -4.06
N ALA A 121 16.22 11.54 -3.00
CA ALA A 121 15.85 12.41 -1.89
C ALA A 121 17.03 12.70 -0.93
N THR A 122 17.01 13.90 -0.37
CA THR A 122 17.85 14.33 0.75
C THR A 122 17.02 14.39 2.04
N ASP A 123 17.68 14.53 3.19
CA ASP A 123 16.98 14.75 4.46
C ASP A 123 16.14 16.04 4.43
N ASP A 124 16.60 17.10 3.73
CA ASP A 124 15.84 18.35 3.55
C ASP A 124 14.58 18.16 2.69
N ASP A 125 14.61 17.24 1.71
CA ASP A 125 13.43 16.90 0.91
C ASP A 125 12.33 16.24 1.76
N LEU A 126 12.72 15.49 2.80
CA LEU A 126 11.77 14.87 3.72
C LEU A 126 11.06 15.91 4.60
N GLU A 127 11.72 17.00 4.94
CA GLU A 127 11.15 18.11 5.73
C GLU A 127 10.27 19.05 4.88
N ARG A 128 10.20 18.84 3.55
CA ARG A 128 9.36 19.68 2.69
C ARG A 128 7.88 19.45 2.96
N GLU A 129 7.19 20.54 3.29
CA GLU A 129 5.74 20.59 3.47
C GLU A 129 4.98 20.40 2.16
N VAL A 130 4.01 19.49 2.15
CA VAL A 130 3.09 19.25 1.02
C VAL A 130 1.64 19.29 1.48
N PRO A 131 0.69 19.75 0.63
CA PRO A 131 -0.72 19.79 0.98
C PRO A 131 -1.27 18.41 1.36
N THR A 132 -2.15 18.37 2.37
CA THR A 132 -2.90 17.16 2.73
C THR A 132 -4.32 17.20 2.16
N ARG A 133 -4.96 16.04 2.03
CA ARG A 133 -6.36 15.96 1.58
C ARG A 133 -7.36 16.57 2.57
N GLY A 134 -7.03 16.55 3.87
CA GLY A 134 -7.89 17.08 4.94
C GLY A 134 -7.77 18.60 5.16
N GLY A 135 -6.87 19.26 4.41
CA GLY A 135 -6.51 20.66 4.63
C GLY A 135 -5.22 20.80 5.45
N GLY A 136 -4.51 21.90 5.23
CA GLY A 136 -3.18 22.12 5.82
C GLY A 136 -2.06 21.43 5.03
N THR A 137 -0.90 21.33 5.67
CA THR A 137 0.32 20.73 5.12
C THR A 137 0.87 19.68 6.08
N GLU A 138 1.67 18.78 5.54
CA GLU A 138 2.42 17.75 6.27
C GLU A 138 3.77 17.57 5.55
N SER A 139 4.84 17.31 6.28
CA SER A 139 6.14 17.02 5.68
C SER A 139 6.11 15.68 4.91
N ILE A 140 6.94 15.54 3.88
CA ILE A 140 7.00 14.30 3.10
C ILE A 140 7.45 13.12 4.00
N GLY A 141 8.40 13.35 4.89
CA GLY A 141 8.89 12.37 5.85
C GLY A 141 7.79 11.87 6.80
N GLU A 142 6.97 12.77 7.35
CA GLU A 142 5.80 12.40 8.15
C GLU A 142 4.77 11.64 7.31
N GLY A 143 4.47 12.09 6.10
CA GLY A 143 3.53 11.42 5.21
C GLY A 143 3.94 9.98 4.89
N ILE A 144 5.23 9.73 4.63
CA ILE A 144 5.75 8.37 4.44
C ILE A 144 5.67 7.58 5.76
N SER A 145 6.08 8.18 6.88
CA SER A 145 6.13 7.49 8.17
C SER A 145 4.73 7.08 8.68
N LEU A 146 3.75 7.97 8.58
CA LEU A 146 2.40 7.75 9.08
C LEU A 146 1.54 6.98 8.08
N HIS A 147 1.50 7.42 6.82
CA HIS A 147 0.52 6.92 5.84
C HIS A 147 1.02 5.76 4.98
N ILE A 148 2.33 5.53 4.94
CA ILE A 148 2.91 4.33 4.32
C ILE A 148 3.34 3.37 5.44
N LEU A 149 4.36 3.70 6.24
CA LEU A 149 4.92 2.73 7.19
C LEU A 149 3.97 2.36 8.33
N GLY A 150 3.41 3.34 9.05
CA GLY A 150 2.49 3.10 10.15
C GLY A 150 1.20 2.44 9.67
N HIS A 151 0.57 3.04 8.66
CA HIS A 151 -0.68 2.57 8.08
C HIS A 151 -0.58 1.18 7.46
N PHE A 152 0.47 0.88 6.69
CA PHE A 152 0.62 -0.42 6.04
C PHE A 152 0.87 -1.52 7.06
N ASN A 153 1.56 -1.21 8.18
CA ASN A 153 1.70 -2.17 9.27
C ASN A 153 0.36 -2.43 9.98
N GLY A 154 -0.52 -1.43 10.07
CA GLY A 154 -1.91 -1.63 10.48
C GLY A 154 -2.64 -2.64 9.58
N HIS A 155 -2.63 -2.40 8.26
CA HIS A 155 -3.23 -3.33 7.29
C HIS A 155 -2.53 -4.69 7.23
N ARG A 156 -1.21 -4.77 7.50
CA ARG A 156 -0.51 -6.05 7.64
C ARG A 156 -1.09 -6.87 8.79
N GLY A 157 -1.44 -6.22 9.91
CA GLY A 157 -2.15 -6.87 11.01
C GLY A 157 -3.48 -7.46 10.58
N GLU A 158 -4.29 -6.68 9.86
CA GLU A 158 -5.58 -7.13 9.31
C GLU A 158 -5.41 -8.28 8.30
N ILE A 159 -4.45 -8.17 7.39
CA ILE A 159 -4.10 -9.23 6.43
C ILE A 159 -3.75 -10.51 7.17
N ASN A 160 -2.91 -10.43 8.21
CA ASN A 160 -2.53 -11.60 9.00
C ASN A 160 -3.72 -12.21 9.76
N LEU A 161 -4.64 -11.39 10.27
CA LEU A 161 -5.88 -11.85 10.87
C LEU A 161 -6.73 -12.62 9.87
N LEU A 162 -6.99 -12.04 8.69
CA LEU A 162 -7.78 -12.66 7.62
C LEU A 162 -7.13 -13.95 7.09
N ARG A 163 -5.80 -13.98 6.99
CA ARG A 163 -5.04 -15.19 6.64
C ARG A 163 -5.20 -16.27 7.70
N GLY A 164 -5.03 -15.92 8.97
CA GLY A 164 -5.15 -16.84 10.10
C GLY A 164 -6.54 -17.47 10.23
N MET A 165 -7.61 -16.70 10.00
CA MET A 165 -8.99 -17.20 9.97
C MET A 165 -9.22 -18.32 8.94
N GLN A 166 -8.38 -18.38 7.92
CA GLN A 166 -8.47 -19.33 6.81
C GLN A 166 -7.38 -20.42 6.86
N GLY A 167 -6.64 -20.50 7.97
CA GLY A 167 -5.53 -21.45 8.14
C GLY A 167 -4.30 -21.14 7.28
N MET A 168 -4.19 -19.93 6.73
CA MET A 168 -3.01 -19.50 6.00
C MET A 168 -1.90 -19.04 6.96
N PRO A 169 -0.62 -19.22 6.61
CA PRO A 169 0.47 -18.64 7.38
C PRO A 169 0.41 -17.11 7.29
N THR A 170 0.88 -16.43 8.35
CA THR A 170 1.16 -14.99 8.35
C THR A 170 2.18 -14.60 7.27
N VAL A 171 2.15 -13.35 6.83
CA VAL A 171 3.10 -12.85 5.83
C VAL A 171 4.52 -12.79 6.40
N LEU A 172 5.50 -13.11 5.56
CA LEU A 172 6.93 -13.19 5.88
C LEU A 172 7.28 -14.26 6.92
N VAL A 173 6.49 -15.33 7.03
CA VAL A 173 6.78 -16.45 7.94
C VAL A 173 8.16 -17.06 7.71
N SER A 174 8.61 -17.15 6.44
CA SER A 174 9.93 -17.68 6.07
C SER A 174 11.09 -16.75 6.41
N GLU A 175 10.82 -15.47 6.70
CA GLU A 175 11.84 -14.49 7.12
C GLU A 175 12.00 -14.44 8.65
N GLY A 176 11.29 -15.28 9.42
CA GLY A 176 11.43 -15.36 10.87
C GLY A 176 10.86 -14.13 11.61
N THR A 177 9.82 -13.52 11.06
CA THR A 177 9.20 -12.31 11.66
C THR A 177 8.20 -12.60 12.80
N HIS A 178 8.27 -13.80 13.40
CA HIS A 178 7.42 -14.31 14.48
C HIS A 178 8.25 -14.79 15.65
#